data_AF-A0A1H1TGE0-F1
#
_entry.id   AF-A0A1H1TGE0-F1
#
_cell.length_a   1.000
_cell.length_b   1.000
_cell.length_c   1.000
_cell.angle_alpha   90.00
_cell.angle_beta   90.00
_cell.angle_gamma   90.00
#
_symmetry.space_group_name_H-M   'P 1'
#
loop_
_entity.id
_entity.type
_entity.pdbx_description
1 polymer ?
#
loop_
_entity_poly.entity_id
_entity_poly.type
_entity_poly.pdbx_seq_one_letter_code
_entity_poly.pdbx_strand_id
1 'polypeptide(L)'
;MSNKTTAELNELIEITRDGKRFYEHARDEVKDPQLQVLFKDMAQAKTDVIVALEGKVAANHEVPASGGTFTGKLRQVYADTRAAISSDEGATYIAQLEEAEDRILHAFEDAMDSKNPDLRADITAQMPKVRACHDRMRDLKKAQ
;
A
#
# COMPACT_ATOMS: atom_id res chain seq x y z
N MET A 1 2.64 -7.27 26.88
CA MET A 1 3.53 -7.02 25.73
C MET A 1 2.74 -6.88 24.41
N SER A 2 1.46 -6.50 24.44
CA SER A 2 0.58 -6.54 23.25
C SER A 2 0.63 -5.29 22.37
N ASN A 3 0.95 -4.12 22.93
CA ASN A 3 0.89 -2.82 22.24
C ASN A 3 1.79 -2.68 20.99
N LYS A 4 2.90 -3.43 20.91
CA LYS A 4 3.88 -3.26 19.81
C LYS A 4 3.39 -3.87 18.50
N THR A 5 2.68 -4.98 18.59
CA THR A 5 2.22 -5.75 17.42
C THR A 5 1.06 -5.08 16.71
N THR A 6 0.16 -4.45 17.45
CA THR A 6 -0.91 -3.66 16.86
C THR A 6 -0.41 -2.35 16.30
N ALA A 7 0.62 -1.72 16.89
CA ALA A 7 1.25 -0.56 16.28
C ALA A 7 1.86 -0.91 14.92
N GLU A 8 2.58 -2.04 14.81
CA GLU A 8 3.15 -2.54 13.55
C GLU A 8 2.05 -2.90 12.53
N LEU A 9 1.00 -3.64 12.92
CA LEU A 9 -0.15 -3.94 12.04
C LEU A 9 -0.88 -2.69 11.57
N ASN A 10 -1.07 -1.72 12.48
CA ASN A 10 -1.70 -0.46 12.15
C ASN A 10 -0.83 0.34 11.17
N GLU A 11 0.49 0.36 11.35
CA GLU A 11 1.40 0.98 10.39
C GLU A 11 1.28 0.31 9.00
N LEU A 12 1.23 -1.02 8.92
CA LEU A 12 0.99 -1.73 7.66
C LEU A 12 -0.37 -1.38 7.03
N ILE A 13 -1.43 -1.31 7.84
CA ILE A 13 -2.77 -0.88 7.38
C ILE A 13 -2.71 0.53 6.80
N GLU A 14 -2.03 1.43 7.49
CA GLU A 14 -1.90 2.83 7.10
C GLU A 14 -1.14 2.99 5.79
N ILE A 15 0.03 2.37 5.65
CA ILE A 15 0.82 2.42 4.40
C ILE A 15 0.02 1.78 3.24
N THR A 16 -0.70 0.69 3.49
CA THR A 16 -1.54 0.04 2.46
C THR A 16 -2.72 0.93 2.04
N ARG A 17 -3.35 1.62 3.00
CA ARG A 17 -4.46 2.56 2.79
C ARG A 17 -4.01 3.80 2.02
N ASP A 18 -2.80 4.25 2.29
CA ASP A 18 -2.13 5.32 1.56
C ASP A 18 -1.83 4.91 0.11
N GLY A 19 -1.30 3.71 -0.12
CA GLY A 19 -1.12 3.14 -1.47
C GLY A 19 -2.45 3.06 -2.24
N LYS A 20 -3.53 2.61 -1.58
CA LYS A 20 -4.88 2.59 -2.18
C LYS A 20 -5.32 3.99 -2.66
N ARG A 21 -5.18 5.01 -1.81
CA ARG A 21 -5.54 6.40 -2.19
C ARG A 21 -4.70 6.90 -3.35
N PHE A 22 -3.44 6.49 -3.42
CA PHE A 22 -2.56 6.83 -4.53
C PHE A 22 -3.04 6.20 -5.84
N TYR A 23 -3.47 4.92 -5.84
CA TYR A 23 -4.11 4.29 -6.99
C TYR A 23 -5.42 4.98 -7.40
N GLU A 24 -6.27 5.35 -6.43
CA GLU A 24 -7.52 6.06 -6.71
C GLU A 24 -7.24 7.41 -7.39
N HIS A 25 -6.23 8.14 -6.93
CA HIS A 25 -5.85 9.40 -7.56
C HIS A 25 -5.18 9.21 -8.92
N ALA A 26 -4.25 8.27 -9.04
CA ALA A 26 -3.60 7.96 -10.31
C ALA A 26 -4.64 7.59 -11.36
N ARG A 27 -5.70 6.86 -10.99
CA ARG A 27 -6.84 6.56 -11.87
C ARG A 27 -7.54 7.82 -12.37
N ASP A 28 -7.78 8.79 -11.49
CA ASP A 28 -8.53 9.99 -11.84
C ASP A 28 -7.69 10.96 -12.71
N GLU A 29 -6.36 10.86 -12.64
CA GLU A 29 -5.42 11.72 -13.37
C GLU A 29 -4.96 11.12 -14.70
N VAL A 30 -4.86 9.78 -14.81
CA VAL A 30 -4.50 9.16 -16.10
C VAL A 30 -5.65 9.21 -17.09
N LYS A 31 -5.32 9.53 -18.35
CA LYS A 31 -6.27 9.59 -19.47
C LYS A 31 -6.50 8.24 -20.15
N ASP A 32 -5.60 7.28 -19.95
CA ASP A 32 -5.68 5.95 -20.57
C ASP A 32 -6.70 5.06 -19.84
N PRO A 33 -7.80 4.65 -20.51
CA PRO A 33 -8.83 3.79 -19.89
C PRO A 33 -8.28 2.44 -19.40
N GLN A 34 -7.24 1.89 -20.03
CA GLN A 34 -6.63 0.63 -19.60
C GLN A 34 -5.91 0.79 -18.26
N LEU A 35 -5.16 1.88 -18.09
CA LEU A 35 -4.51 2.22 -16.82
C LEU A 35 -5.55 2.51 -15.73
N GLN A 36 -6.65 3.20 -16.06
CA GLN A 36 -7.73 3.45 -15.11
C GLN A 36 -8.32 2.16 -14.54
N VAL A 37 -8.61 1.17 -15.41
CA VAL A 37 -9.12 -0.13 -14.98
C VAL A 37 -8.09 -0.84 -14.11
N LEU A 38 -6.83 -0.86 -14.53
CA LEU A 38 -5.77 -1.52 -13.77
C LEU A 38 -5.54 -0.91 -12.39
N PHE A 39 -5.50 0.43 -12.29
CA PHE A 39 -5.35 1.11 -11.01
C PHE A 39 -6.55 0.89 -10.09
N LYS A 40 -7.77 0.83 -10.66
CA LYS A 40 -8.96 0.45 -9.90
C LYS A 40 -8.86 -0.98 -9.35
N ASP A 41 -8.42 -1.93 -10.16
CA ASP A 41 -8.22 -3.32 -9.72
C ASP A 41 -7.17 -3.41 -8.61
N MET A 42 -6.08 -2.64 -8.72
CA MET A 42 -5.04 -2.59 -7.68
C MET A 42 -5.56 -1.96 -6.38
N ALA A 43 -6.32 -0.86 -6.46
CA ALA A 43 -6.97 -0.24 -5.30
C ALA A 43 -7.93 -1.21 -4.59
N GLN A 44 -8.63 -2.05 -5.34
CA GLN A 44 -9.49 -3.08 -4.78
C GLN A 44 -8.68 -4.16 -4.07
N ALA A 45 -7.61 -4.67 -4.69
CA ALA A 45 -6.71 -5.64 -4.06
C ALA A 45 -6.13 -5.12 -2.73
N LYS A 46 -5.77 -3.83 -2.67
CA LYS A 46 -5.33 -3.17 -1.44
C LYS A 46 -6.42 -3.10 -0.38
N THR A 47 -7.66 -2.81 -0.78
CA THR A 47 -8.81 -2.81 0.12
C THR A 47 -8.97 -4.18 0.80
N ASP A 48 -8.84 -5.26 0.03
CA ASP A 48 -8.98 -6.62 0.57
C ASP A 48 -7.86 -6.96 1.57
N VAL A 49 -6.63 -6.48 1.32
CA VAL A 49 -5.51 -6.62 2.27
C VAL A 49 -5.77 -5.82 3.54
N ILE A 50 -6.24 -4.56 3.42
CA ILE A 50 -6.57 -3.71 4.57
C ILE A 50 -7.63 -4.39 5.45
N VAL A 51 -8.74 -4.85 4.86
CA VAL A 51 -9.81 -5.53 5.60
C VAL A 51 -9.30 -6.80 6.27
N ALA A 52 -8.43 -7.57 5.60
CA ALA A 52 -7.82 -8.76 6.19
C ALA A 52 -6.90 -8.44 7.39
N LEU A 53 -6.15 -7.33 7.33
CA LEU A 53 -5.31 -6.89 8.44
C LEU A 53 -6.14 -6.29 9.59
N GLU A 54 -7.15 -5.47 9.29
CA GLU A 54 -8.08 -4.90 10.27
C GLU A 54 -8.82 -5.99 11.05
N GLY A 55 -9.27 -7.05 10.36
CA GLY A 55 -9.88 -8.21 10.99
C GLY A 55 -8.96 -8.92 11.98
N LYS A 56 -7.65 -8.95 11.71
CA LYS A 56 -6.64 -9.52 12.63
C LYS A 56 -6.36 -8.64 13.83
N VAL A 57 -6.29 -7.32 13.64
CA VAL A 57 -6.16 -6.36 14.76
C VAL A 57 -7.36 -6.47 15.70
N ALA A 58 -8.58 -6.52 15.13
CA ALA A 58 -9.81 -6.69 15.91
C ALA A 58 -9.86 -8.05 16.64
N ALA A 59 -9.37 -9.13 16.01
CA ALA A 59 -9.27 -10.46 16.62
C ALA A 59 -8.29 -10.50 17.79
N ASN A 60 -7.27 -9.65 17.79
CA ASN A 60 -6.31 -9.48 18.88
C ASN A 60 -6.83 -8.61 20.05
N HIS A 61 -8.14 -8.35 20.12
CA HIS A 61 -8.80 -7.52 21.15
C HIS A 61 -8.32 -6.07 21.23
N GLU A 62 -7.69 -5.56 20.17
CA GLU A 62 -7.22 -4.18 20.10
C GLU A 62 -7.99 -3.38 19.04
N VAL A 63 -8.07 -2.07 19.22
CA VAL A 63 -8.85 -1.19 18.33
C VAL A 63 -8.06 -0.98 17.03
N PRO A 64 -8.61 -1.35 15.86
CA PRO A 64 -7.95 -1.08 14.59
C PRO A 64 -7.72 0.42 14.42
N ALA A 65 -6.58 0.81 13.85
CA ALA A 65 -6.27 2.21 13.57
C ALA A 65 -7.39 2.84 12.72
N SER A 66 -8.21 3.64 13.40
CA SER A 66 -9.34 4.37 12.83
C SER A 66 -8.92 5.74 12.29
N GLY A 67 -7.63 6.07 12.37
CA GLY A 67 -7.11 7.37 12.01
C GLY A 67 -5.99 7.20 11.01
N GLY A 68 -6.30 7.52 9.75
CA GLY A 68 -5.32 7.67 8.70
C GLY A 68 -4.10 8.42 9.23
N THR A 69 -2.95 7.77 9.36
CA THR A 69 -1.69 8.47 9.56
C THR A 69 -1.40 9.08 8.21
N PHE A 70 -1.98 10.25 7.96
CA PHE A 70 -1.64 11.13 6.85
C PHE A 70 -0.21 11.62 7.12
N THR A 71 0.74 10.69 7.11
CA THR A 71 2.14 10.93 7.39
C THR A 71 2.54 11.94 6.33
N GLY A 72 2.92 13.16 6.73
CA GLY A 72 3.06 14.30 5.82
C GLY A 72 3.86 13.99 4.55
N LYS A 73 4.77 13.01 4.62
CA LYS A 73 5.50 12.43 3.49
C LYS A 73 4.59 12.00 2.33
N LEU A 74 3.47 11.32 2.56
CA LEU A 74 2.64 10.83 1.46
C LEU A 74 1.88 11.97 0.78
N ARG A 75 1.41 12.94 1.57
CA ARG A 75 0.83 14.19 1.04
C ARG A 75 1.87 14.99 0.24
N GLN A 76 3.12 14.96 0.68
CA GLN A 76 4.23 15.65 0.04
C GLN A 76 4.62 14.97 -1.28
N VAL A 77 4.73 13.63 -1.29
CA VAL A 77 4.92 12.83 -2.51
C VAL A 77 3.78 13.09 -3.50
N TYR A 78 2.54 13.15 -3.01
CA TYR A 78 1.38 13.46 -3.84
C TYR A 78 1.43 14.88 -4.43
N ALA A 79 1.80 15.88 -3.62
CA ALA A 79 1.95 17.26 -4.06
C ALA A 79 3.11 17.43 -5.07
N ASP A 80 4.24 16.78 -4.81
CA ASP A 80 5.41 16.77 -5.69
C ASP A 80 5.10 16.06 -7.02
N THR A 81 4.32 14.98 -6.97
CA THR A 81 3.84 14.28 -8.18
C THR A 81 2.99 15.23 -9.02
N ARG A 82 2.02 15.92 -8.40
CA ARG A 82 1.17 16.90 -9.10
C ARG A 82 1.98 18.06 -9.73
N ALA A 83 3.08 18.45 -9.10
CA ALA A 83 3.97 19.51 -9.60
C ALA A 83 4.92 19.03 -10.72
N ALA A 84 5.31 17.76 -10.72
CA ALA A 84 6.23 17.17 -11.71
C ALA A 84 5.56 16.75 -13.02
N ILE A 85 4.22 16.64 -13.05
CA ILE A 85 3.42 16.32 -14.23
C ILE A 85 3.54 17.44 -15.27
N SER A 86 4.46 17.27 -16.23
CA SER A 86 4.63 18.23 -17.32
C SER A 86 4.68 17.58 -18.71
N SER A 87 4.78 16.24 -18.84
CA SER A 87 4.86 15.59 -20.16
C SER A 87 4.42 14.13 -20.23
N ASP A 88 4.62 13.32 -19.19
CA ASP A 88 4.32 11.87 -19.23
C ASP A 88 3.62 11.40 -17.94
N GLU A 89 2.33 11.77 -17.84
CA GLU A 89 1.46 11.52 -16.69
C GLU A 89 1.47 10.04 -16.29
N GLY A 90 1.24 9.13 -17.24
CA GLY A 90 1.14 7.69 -16.99
C GLY A 90 2.42 7.07 -16.42
N ALA A 91 3.55 7.30 -17.08
CA ALA A 91 4.84 6.75 -16.66
C ALA A 91 5.27 7.28 -15.27
N THR A 92 4.99 8.55 -14.98
CA THR A 92 5.29 9.17 -13.68
C THR A 92 4.49 8.53 -12.56
N TYR A 93 3.18 8.35 -12.76
CA TYR A 93 2.32 7.67 -11.79
C TYR A 93 2.75 6.22 -11.57
N ILE A 94 3.10 5.50 -12.65
CA ILE A 94 3.56 4.12 -12.57
C ILE A 94 4.86 4.00 -11.75
N ALA A 95 5.81 4.91 -11.95
CA ALA A 95 7.05 4.92 -11.18
C ALA A 95 6.80 5.20 -9.68
N GLN A 96 5.93 6.17 -9.37
CA GLN A 96 5.57 6.51 -7.99
C GLN A 96 4.77 5.39 -7.30
N LEU A 97 3.88 4.73 -8.05
CA LEU A 97 3.10 3.59 -7.56
C LEU A 97 4.01 2.41 -7.26
N GLU A 98 5.00 2.13 -8.10
CA GLU A 98 5.99 1.09 -7.83
C GLU A 98 6.84 1.42 -6.60
N GLU A 99 7.26 2.68 -6.41
CA GLU A 99 7.96 3.09 -5.18
C GLU A 99 7.08 2.94 -3.93
N ALA A 100 5.78 3.24 -4.03
CA ALA A 100 4.84 3.00 -2.94
C ALA A 100 4.67 1.50 -2.65
N GLU A 101 4.58 0.66 -3.68
CA GLU A 101 4.54 -0.81 -3.53
C GLU A 101 5.80 -1.37 -2.88
N ASP A 102 6.97 -0.86 -3.27
CA ASP A 102 8.26 -1.28 -2.70
C ASP A 102 8.34 -0.92 -1.22
N ARG A 103 7.88 0.28 -0.83
CA ARG A 103 7.76 0.68 0.58
C ARG A 103 6.80 -0.21 1.37
N ILE A 104 5.66 -0.60 0.77
CA ILE A 104 4.73 -1.54 1.40
C ILE A 104 5.42 -2.89 1.60
N LEU A 105 6.10 -3.42 0.57
CA LEU A 105 6.82 -4.69 0.67
C LEU A 105 7.90 -4.63 1.76
N HIS A 106 8.69 -3.56 1.81
CA HIS A 106 9.73 -3.36 2.81
C HIS A 106 9.16 -3.27 4.23
N ALA A 107 8.06 -2.54 4.42
CA ALA A 107 7.39 -2.47 5.72
C ALA A 107 6.87 -3.83 6.19
N PHE A 108 6.35 -4.65 5.26
CA PHE A 108 5.96 -6.03 5.56
C PHE A 108 7.16 -6.92 5.90
N GLU A 109 8.29 -6.77 5.20
CA GLU A 109 9.54 -7.48 5.48
C GLU A 109 10.11 -7.07 6.86
N ASP A 110 10.17 -5.78 7.17
CA ASP A 110 10.59 -5.25 8.47
C ASP A 110 9.70 -5.78 9.62
N ALA A 111 8.38 -5.81 9.39
CA ALA A 111 7.44 -6.33 10.35
C ALA A 111 7.53 -7.87 10.49
N MET A 112 8.10 -8.60 9.53
CA MET A 112 8.46 -10.02 9.70
C MET A 112 9.70 -10.23 10.56
N ASP A 113 10.65 -9.30 10.55
CA ASP A 113 11.84 -9.32 11.40
C ASP A 113 11.52 -8.91 12.86
N SER A 114 10.29 -8.49 13.12
CA SER A 114 9.72 -8.33 14.46
C SER A 114 9.87 -9.61 15.30
N LYS A 115 10.23 -9.45 16.58
CA LYS A 115 10.37 -10.56 17.54
C LYS A 115 9.03 -11.21 17.93
N ASN A 116 7.89 -10.77 17.37
CA ASN A 116 6.59 -11.33 17.71
C ASN A 116 6.18 -12.49 16.76
N PRO A 117 6.06 -13.74 17.27
CA PRO A 117 5.68 -14.89 16.47
C PRO A 117 4.28 -14.81 15.84
N ASP A 118 3.31 -14.22 16.56
CA ASP A 118 1.91 -14.14 16.11
C ASP A 118 1.79 -13.17 14.93
N LEU A 119 2.45 -12.01 15.04
CA LEU A 119 2.57 -11.05 13.95
C LEU A 119 3.23 -11.67 12.73
N ARG A 120 4.31 -12.43 12.94
CA ARG A 120 5.06 -13.04 11.85
C ARG A 120 4.21 -14.06 11.10
N ALA A 121 3.43 -14.88 11.80
CA ALA A 121 2.49 -15.81 11.18
C ALA A 121 1.42 -15.06 10.37
N ASP A 122 0.95 -13.93 10.90
CA ASP A 122 -0.07 -13.12 10.27
C ASP A 122 0.39 -12.44 8.98
N ILE A 123 1.61 -11.89 9.00
CA ILE A 123 2.25 -11.26 7.84
C ILE A 123 2.62 -12.31 6.80
N THR A 124 3.18 -13.44 7.22
CA THR A 124 3.55 -14.54 6.29
C THR A 124 2.35 -15.00 5.45
N ALA A 125 1.14 -14.96 6.01
CA ALA A 125 -0.09 -15.30 5.28
C ALA A 125 -0.49 -14.25 4.22
N GLN A 126 -0.13 -12.97 4.40
CA GLN A 126 -0.44 -11.88 3.45
C GLN A 126 0.71 -11.54 2.50
N MET A 127 1.95 -11.92 2.85
CA MET A 127 3.17 -11.71 2.06
C MET A 127 3.03 -12.10 0.59
N PRO A 128 2.43 -13.25 0.21
CA PRO A 128 2.28 -13.63 -1.19
C PRO A 128 1.37 -12.67 -1.96
N LYS A 129 0.34 -12.11 -1.30
CA LYS A 129 -0.55 -11.13 -1.92
C LYS A 129 0.14 -9.79 -2.14
N VAL A 130 0.88 -9.31 -1.13
CA VAL A 130 1.65 -8.06 -1.24
C VAL A 130 2.70 -8.18 -2.33
N ARG A 131 3.45 -9.28 -2.35
CA ARG A 131 4.44 -9.56 -3.40
C ARG A 131 3.80 -9.65 -4.78
N ALA A 132 2.64 -10.29 -4.91
CA ALA A 132 1.91 -10.34 -6.18
C ALA A 132 1.45 -8.95 -6.66
N CYS A 133 1.00 -8.07 -5.76
CA CYS A 133 0.69 -6.67 -6.10
C CYS A 133 1.93 -5.92 -6.58
N HIS A 134 3.04 -6.01 -5.85
CA HIS A 134 4.30 -5.38 -6.21
C HIS A 134 4.83 -5.89 -7.56
N ASP A 135 4.88 -7.22 -7.76
CA ASP A 135 5.35 -7.82 -9.01
C ASP A 135 4.50 -7.36 -10.19
N ARG A 136 3.18 -7.26 -10.02
CA ARG A 136 2.27 -6.78 -11.05
C ARG A 136 2.52 -5.31 -11.41
N MET A 137 2.82 -4.47 -10.43
CA MET A 137 3.16 -3.07 -10.66
C MET A 137 4.53 -2.91 -11.34
N ARG A 138 5.52 -3.70 -10.92
CA ARG A 138 6.84 -3.75 -11.54
C ARG A 138 6.77 -4.22 -12.99
N ASP A 139 5.96 -5.25 -13.27
CA ASP A 139 5.80 -5.77 -14.62
C ASP A 139 5.04 -4.76 -15.51
N LEU A 140 4.08 -4.03 -14.96
CA LEU A 140 3.45 -2.89 -15.64
C LEU A 140 4.47 -1.80 -16.00
N LYS A 141 5.35 -1.43 -15.06
CA LYS A 141 6.43 -0.45 -15.28
C LYS A 141 7.41 -0.89 -16.36
N LYS A 142 7.67 -2.20 -16.50
CA LYS A 142 8.51 -2.74 -17.57
C LYS A 142 7.82 -2.80 -18.93
N ALA A 143 6.48 -2.82 -18.95
CA ALA A 143 5.67 -2.92 -20.15
C ALA A 143 5.33 -1.55 -20.78
N GLN A 144 5.49 -0.46 -20.02
CA GLN A 144 5.49 0.92 -20.53
C GLN A 144 6.87 1.32 -21.04
#